data_AF-A0A2V7NZW1-F1
#
_entry.id   AF-A0A2V7NZW1-F1
#
_cell.length_a   1.000
_cell.length_b   1.000
_cell.length_c   1.000
_cell.angle_alpha   90.00
_cell.angle_beta   90.00
_cell.angle_gamma   90.00
#
_symmetry.space_group_name_H-M   'P 1'
#
loop_
_entity.id
_entity.type
_entity.pdbx_description
1 polymer ?
#
loop_
_entity_poly.entity_id
_entity_poly.type
_entity_poly.pdbx_seq_one_letter_code
_entity_poly.pdbx_strand_id
1 'polypeptide(L)' 'MSWTPDGKALVYAALTGGRMQLFAIPAAGGTPQQVTHDSGNLLHPRVSPSGTLVVATRLVHRKEIWRVALPH' A
#
# COMPACT_ATOMS: atom_id res chain seq x y z
N MET A 1 4.91 7.36 -2.57
CA MET A 1 4.70 8.17 -1.35
C MET A 1 3.90 9.41 -1.73
N SER A 2 3.15 9.98 -0.81
CA SER A 2 2.30 11.16 -1.04
C SER A 2 2.12 11.91 0.26
N TRP A 3 2.27 13.23 0.23
CA TRP A 3 1.92 14.10 1.35
C TRP A 3 0.39 14.21 1.49
N THR A 4 -0.07 14.46 2.72
CA THR A 4 -1.43 14.96 2.95
C THR A 4 -1.55 16.39 2.38
N PRO A 5 -2.74 16.83 1.94
CA PRO A 5 -2.91 18.16 1.34
C PRO A 5 -2.53 19.31 2.27
N ASP A 6 -2.69 19.13 3.58
CA ASP A 6 -2.29 20.10 4.60
C ASP A 6 -0.79 20.05 4.94
N GLY A 7 -0.03 19.16 4.31
CA GLY A 7 1.41 18.98 4.53
C GLY A 7 1.79 18.39 5.88
N LYS A 8 0.83 17.97 6.71
CA LYS A 8 1.11 17.53 8.08
C LYS A 8 1.62 16.10 8.20
N ALA A 9 1.42 15.27 7.19
CA ALA A 9 1.89 13.89 7.20
C ALA A 9 2.30 13.38 5.82
N LEU A 10 3.27 12.44 5.80
CA LEU A 10 3.67 11.69 4.62
C LEU A 10 3.08 10.28 4.69
N VAL A 11 2.35 9.88 3.65
CA VAL A 11 1.88 8.51 3.44
C VAL A 11 2.84 7.78 2.49
N TYR A 12 3.36 6.64 2.91
CA TYR A 12 4.35 5.87 2.15
C TYR A 12 4.14 4.37 2.32
N ALA A 13 4.71 3.58 1.41
CA ALA A 13 4.70 2.12 1.51
C ALA A 13 5.97 1.64 2.23
N ALA A 14 5.84 0.72 3.17
CA ALA A 14 6.96 0.11 3.89
C ALA A 14 6.74 -1.40 4.06
N LEU A 15 7.84 -2.14 4.14
CA LEU A 15 7.81 -3.59 4.35
C LEU A 15 7.53 -3.90 5.82
N THR A 16 6.44 -4.62 6.08
CA THR A 16 6.09 -5.14 7.41
C THR A 16 5.47 -6.52 7.28
N GLY A 17 5.85 -7.45 8.15
CA GLY A 17 5.32 -8.83 8.11
C GLY A 17 5.47 -9.52 6.74
N GLY A 18 6.51 -9.17 5.97
CA GLY A 18 6.76 -9.72 4.63
C GLY A 18 5.91 -9.12 3.50
N ARG A 19 5.14 -8.05 3.75
CA ARG A 19 4.31 -7.36 2.74
C ARG A 19 4.53 -5.86 2.77
N MET A 20 4.41 -5.21 1.62
CA MET A 20 4.37 -3.75 1.55
C MET A 20 3.00 -3.28 2.03
N GLN A 21 2.98 -2.45 3.07
CA GLN A 21 1.77 -1.82 3.62
C GLN A 21 1.95 -0.32 3.67
N LEU A 22 0.85 0.43 3.77
CA LEU A 22 0.91 1.87 3.88
C LEU A 22 1.08 2.30 5.34
N PHE A 23 1.95 3.28 5.52
CA PHE A 23 2.22 3.95 6.79
C PHE A 23 2.05 5.45 6.60
N ALA A 24 1.70 6.14 7.68
CA ALA A 24 1.70 7.58 7.79
C ALA A 24 2.68 8.03 8.88
N ILE A 25 3.49 9.04 8.58
CA ILE A 25 4.37 9.68 9.56
C ILE A 25 4.11 11.19 9.57
N PRO A 26 4.05 11.86 10.74
CA PRO A 26 3.96 13.32 10.80
C PRO A 26 5.15 13.99 10.12
N ALA A 27 4.93 15.16 9.50
CA ALA A 27 5.98 15.96 8.89
C ALA A 27 7.05 16.43 9.89
N ALA A 28 6.65 16.61 11.15
CA ALA A 28 7.56 16.91 12.26
C ALA A 28 8.42 15.71 12.69
N GLY A 29 8.25 14.53 12.08
CA GLY A 29 8.86 13.28 12.50
C GLY A 29 8.10 12.58 13.62
N GLY A 30 8.71 11.53 14.17
CA GLY A 30 8.11 10.68 15.20
C GLY A 30 7.85 9.26 14.72
N THR A 31 6.97 8.54 15.42
CA THR A 31 6.67 7.12 15.16
C THR A 31 5.70 6.98 13.99
N PRO A 32 6.05 6.26 12.92
CA PRO A 32 5.11 5.93 11.84
C PRO A 32 3.95 5.07 12.35
N GLN A 33 2.74 5.36 11.88
CA GLN A 33 1.55 4.56 12.12
C GLN A 33 1.19 3.76 10.89
N GLN A 34 0.89 2.47 11.07
CA GLN A 34 0.39 1.62 10.00
C GLN A 34 -1.06 2.01 9.68
N VAL A 35 -1.34 2.24 8.40
CA VAL A 35 -2.67 2.67 7.91
C VAL A 35 -3.45 1.48 7.35
N THR A 36 -2.75 0.47 6.82
CA THR A 36 -3.39 -0.68 6.15
C THR A 36 -2.90 -2.00 6.70
N HIS A 37 -3.79 -3.00 6.69
CA HIS A 37 -3.52 -4.39 7.09
C HIS A 37 -4.00 -5.37 6.01
N ASP A 38 -3.57 -5.15 4.77
CA ASP A 38 -4.00 -5.92 3.61
C ASP A 38 -3.18 -7.22 3.43
N SER A 39 -3.80 -8.25 2.86
CA SER A 39 -3.14 -9.50 2.49
C SER A 39 -2.28 -9.42 1.22
N GLY A 40 -2.36 -8.35 0.43
CA GLY A 40 -1.53 -8.05 -0.72
C GLY A 40 -0.45 -7.00 -0.42
N ASN A 41 0.38 -6.68 -1.42
CA ASN A 41 1.31 -5.56 -1.35
C ASN A 41 0.61 -4.28 -1.80
N LEU A 42 0.62 -3.23 -0.98
CA LEU A 42 0.13 -1.90 -1.35
C LEU A 42 1.29 -0.98 -1.71
N LEU A 43 1.23 -0.43 -2.92
CA LEU A 43 2.29 0.36 -3.53
C LEU A 43 1.74 1.68 -4.08
N HIS A 44 2.65 2.64 -4.30
CA HIS A 44 2.35 3.92 -4.96
C HIS A 44 1.14 4.68 -4.38
N PRO A 45 1.12 4.95 -3.05
CA PRO A 45 -0.02 5.65 -2.46
C PRO A 45 -0.16 7.07 -3.00
N ARG A 46 -1.40 7.52 -3.14
CA ARG A 46 -1.79 8.91 -3.44
C ARG A 46 -2.93 9.32 -2.52
N VAL A 47 -2.74 10.42 -1.78
CA VAL A 47 -3.78 11.01 -0.93
C VAL A 47 -4.72 11.86 -1.79
N SER A 48 -6.02 11.82 -1.51
CA SER A 48 -7.01 12.66 -2.20
C SER A 48 -6.81 14.15 -1.86
N PRO A 49 -7.26 15.09 -2.72
CA PRO A 49 -7.18 16.52 -2.42
C PRO A 49 -7.92 16.94 -1.13
N SER A 50 -8.97 16.21 -0.74
CA SER A 50 -9.68 16.40 0.53
C SER A 50 -8.92 15.88 1.75
N GLY A 51 -7.87 15.07 1.56
CA GLY A 51 -7.11 14.44 2.64
C GLY A 51 -7.79 13.23 3.29
N THR A 52 -8.99 12.86 2.82
CA THR A 52 -9.84 11.84 3.48
C THR A 52 -9.67 10.43 2.92
N LEU A 53 -9.05 10.28 1.75
CA LEU A 53 -8.86 8.99 1.09
C LEU A 53 -7.41 8.80 0.65
N VAL A 54 -7.00 7.54 0.57
CA VAL A 54 -5.76 7.12 -0.08
C VAL A 54 -6.10 6.03 -1.09
N VAL A 55 -5.60 6.21 -2.32
CA VAL A 55 -5.59 5.16 -3.35
C VAL A 55 -4.19 4.58 -3.46
N ALA A 56 -4.10 3.28 -3.76
CA ALA A 56 -2.84 2.58 -3.93
C ALA A 56 -2.99 1.44 -4.94
N THR A 57 -1.89 1.04 -5.58
CA THR A 57 -1.83 -0.19 -6.37
C THR A 57 -1.77 -1.38 -5.42
N ARG A 58 -2.75 -2.28 -5.52
CA ARG A 58 -2.75 -3.55 -4.79
C ARG A 58 -2.19 -4.67 -5.66
N LEU A 59 -0.98 -5.13 -5.34
CA LEU A 59 -0.34 -6.26 -6.00
C LEU A 59 -0.60 -7.54 -5.22
N VAL A 60 -1.35 -8.45 -5.85
CA VAL A 60 -1.65 -9.78 -5.30
C VAL A 60 -0.92 -10.81 -6.15
N HIS A 61 0.00 -11.55 -5.52
CA HIS A 61 0.61 -12.70 -6.17
C HIS A 61 -0.27 -13.92 -5.93
N ARG A 62 -0.92 -14.40 -6.98
CA ARG A 62 -1.62 -15.68 -6.97
C ARG A 62 -0.74 -16.70 -7.70
N LYS A 63 -0.31 -17.73 -6.98
CA LYS A 63 0.37 -18.90 -7.57
C LYS A 63 -0.65 -20.01 -7.69
N GLU A 64 -0.71 -20.63 -8.87
CA GLU A 64 -1.61 -21.74 -9.14
C GLU A 64 -0.86 -22.86 -9.84
N ILE A 65 -1.33 -24.08 -9.61
CA ILE A 65 -0.89 -25.26 -10.34
C ILE A 65 -2.09 -25.71 -11.16
N TRP A 66 -1.92 -25.75 -12.47
CA TRP A 66 -2.96 -26.20 -13.41
C TRP A 66 -2.44 -27.34 -14.28
N ARG A 67 -3.37 -28.13 -14.82
CA ARG A 67 -3.11 -29.13 -15.87
C ARG A 67 -4.08 -28.87 -17.03
N VAL A 68 -3.65 -29.15 -18.25
CA VAL A 68 -4.49 -29.08 -19.45
C VAL A 68 -4.25 -30.33 -20.29
N ALA A 69 -5.32 -30.90 -20.86
CA ALA A 69 -5.19 -32.01 -21.79
C ALA A 69 -4.78 -31.47 -23.18
N LEU A 70 -3.89 -32.18 -23.86
CA LEU A 70 -3.52 -31.84 -25.25
C LEU A 70 -4.64 -32.32 -26.20
N PRO A 71 -4.98 -31.57 -27.25
CA PRO A 71 -5.86 -32.06 -28.30
C PRO A 71 -5.20 -33.26 -29.01
N HIS A 72 -6.00 -34.31 -29.25
CA HIS A 72 -5.62 -35.47 -30.05
C HIS A 72 -5.77 -35.17 -31.55
#